data_AF-A0A1T5GSZ6-F1
#
_entry.id   AF-A0A1T5GSZ6-F1
#
_cell.length_a   1.000
_cell.length_b   1.000
_cell.length_c   1.000
_cell.angle_alpha   90.00
_cell.angle_beta   90.00
_cell.angle_gamma   90.00
#
_symmetry.space_group_name_H-M   'P 1'
#
loop_
_entity.id
_entity.type
_entity.pdbx_description
1 polymer ?
#
loop_
_entity_poly.entity_id
_entity_poly.type
_entity_poly.pdbx_seq_one_letter_code
_entity_poly.pdbx_strand_id
1 'polypeptide(L)'
;MKKNIIYFAIGSSILLLFYTVFKLIGNESSKLALITYGSFTVIFIYSLIYSFQKKWVPIIIQLITLLIVLVVPPLIRTEVNFYFYKDDRDEIISMLVNGEIKKEANRYGAKGFYSYYTPPQYIDAVKSETIRVGMHSKDHFFVYFQSAEPPFMDMQGLQEGFIFSSTGKFPTAKEFDYYSDYKKIDDHWYFVSSDVNRFEKSCLFLCE
;
A
#
# COMPACT_ATOMS: atom_id res chain seq x y z
N MET A 1 34.77 -13.37 -16.19
CA MET A 1 33.90 -12.39 -15.48
C MET A 1 34.03 -10.93 -15.94
N LYS A 2 35.24 -10.36 -16.14
CA LYS A 2 35.44 -8.91 -16.41
C LYS A 2 34.63 -8.31 -17.57
N LYS A 3 34.39 -9.06 -18.66
CA LYS A 3 33.61 -8.57 -19.82
C LYS A 3 32.09 -8.68 -19.62
N ASN A 4 31.63 -9.49 -18.65
CA ASN A 4 30.22 -9.81 -18.46
C ASN A 4 29.60 -9.13 -17.23
N ILE A 5 30.39 -8.43 -16.41
CA ILE A 5 29.92 -7.78 -15.18
C ILE A 5 28.87 -6.70 -15.45
N ILE A 6 28.93 -6.01 -16.58
CA ILE A 6 27.90 -5.04 -16.99
C ILE A 6 26.56 -5.76 -17.20
N TYR A 7 26.54 -6.90 -17.89
CA TYR A 7 25.32 -7.68 -18.11
C TYR A 7 24.76 -8.23 -16.81
N PHE A 8 25.62 -8.68 -15.88
CA PHE A 8 25.16 -9.10 -14.56
C PHE A 8 24.60 -7.93 -13.74
N ALA A 9 25.22 -6.75 -13.83
CA ALA A 9 24.72 -5.55 -13.16
C ALA A 9 23.35 -5.12 -13.71
N ILE A 10 23.16 -5.18 -15.03
CA ILE A 10 21.85 -4.91 -15.66
C ILE A 10 20.84 -5.97 -15.21
N GLY A 11 21.17 -7.25 -15.32
CA GLY A 11 20.27 -8.34 -14.98
C GLY A 11 19.82 -8.32 -13.52
N SER A 12 20.76 -8.13 -12.57
CA SER A 12 20.40 -8.03 -11.15
C SER A 12 19.58 -6.78 -10.84
N SER A 13 19.83 -5.68 -11.55
CA SER A 13 19.05 -4.44 -11.39
C SER A 13 17.63 -4.59 -11.90
N ILE A 14 17.44 -5.17 -13.08
CA ILE A 14 16.10 -5.47 -13.63
C ILE A 14 15.35 -6.40 -12.68
N LEU A 15 15.99 -7.45 -12.17
CA LEU A 15 15.38 -8.36 -11.22
C LEU A 15 14.93 -7.64 -9.94
N LEU A 16 15.76 -6.74 -9.40
CA LEU A 16 15.42 -5.94 -8.23
C LEU A 16 14.26 -4.97 -8.49
N LEU A 17 14.24 -4.31 -9.65
CA LEU A 17 13.14 -3.44 -10.03
C LEU A 17 11.83 -4.22 -10.18
N PHE A 18 11.89 -5.39 -10.81
CA PHE A 18 10.74 -6.27 -10.99
C PHE A 18 10.18 -6.77 -9.65
N TYR A 19 11.05 -7.21 -8.73
CA TYR A 19 10.65 -7.54 -7.37
C TYR A 19 10.02 -6.35 -6.63
N THR A 20 10.56 -5.14 -6.85
CA THR A 20 10.02 -3.92 -6.25
C THR A 20 8.58 -3.64 -6.72
N VAL A 21 8.28 -3.90 -8.00
CA VAL A 21 6.90 -3.80 -8.52
C VAL A 21 5.98 -4.82 -7.87
N PHE A 22 6.41 -6.09 -7.73
CA PHE A 22 5.61 -7.10 -7.02
C PHE A 22 5.31 -6.73 -5.58
N LYS A 23 6.31 -6.17 -4.87
CA LYS A 23 6.15 -5.69 -3.51
C LYS A 23 5.14 -4.53 -3.43
N LEU A 24 5.07 -3.66 -4.44
CA LEU A 24 4.12 -2.56 -4.48
C LEU A 24 2.67 -3.02 -4.58
N ILE A 25 2.41 -4.11 -5.29
CA ILE A 25 1.07 -4.71 -5.45
C ILE A 25 0.75 -5.78 -4.39
N GLY A 26 1.57 -5.88 -3.33
CA GLY A 26 1.33 -6.82 -2.22
C GLY A 26 1.51 -8.30 -2.57
N ASN A 27 2.27 -8.61 -3.62
CA ASN A 27 2.57 -9.98 -4.06
C ASN A 27 4.05 -10.34 -3.77
N GLU A 28 4.52 -10.04 -2.55
CA GLU A 28 5.86 -10.42 -2.15
C GLU A 28 6.02 -11.92 -1.89
N SER A 29 7.15 -12.46 -2.34
CA SER A 29 7.58 -13.82 -1.99
C SER A 29 8.91 -13.74 -1.26
N SER A 30 8.98 -14.29 -0.05
CA SER A 30 10.21 -14.34 0.75
C SER A 30 11.36 -15.04 0.03
N LYS A 31 11.06 -16.08 -0.77
CA LYS A 31 12.04 -16.78 -1.61
C LYS A 31 12.56 -15.88 -2.73
N LEU A 32 11.65 -15.18 -3.41
CA LEU A 32 12.01 -14.25 -4.49
C LEU A 32 12.82 -13.07 -3.95
N ALA A 33 12.46 -12.57 -2.77
CA ALA A 33 13.19 -11.51 -2.06
C ALA A 33 14.64 -11.92 -1.81
N LEU A 34 14.86 -13.12 -1.26
CA LEU A 34 16.20 -13.62 -0.94
C LEU A 34 17.06 -13.78 -2.19
N ILE A 35 16.52 -14.34 -3.27
CA ILE A 35 17.23 -14.48 -4.55
C ILE A 35 17.58 -13.10 -5.13
N THR A 36 16.62 -12.18 -5.10
CA THR A 36 16.76 -10.86 -5.70
C THR A 36 17.76 -9.99 -4.93
N TYR A 37 17.57 -9.83 -3.62
CA TYR A 37 18.49 -9.06 -2.78
C TYR A 37 19.88 -9.70 -2.69
N GLY A 38 19.94 -11.04 -2.61
CA GLY A 38 21.21 -11.76 -2.55
C GLY A 38 22.02 -11.58 -3.84
N SER A 39 21.40 -11.80 -5.00
CA SER A 39 22.07 -11.60 -6.30
C SER A 39 22.48 -10.15 -6.51
N PHE A 40 21.62 -9.18 -6.19
CA PHE A 40 21.95 -7.76 -6.27
C PHE A 40 23.15 -7.40 -5.39
N THR A 41 23.16 -7.85 -4.13
CA THR A 41 24.25 -7.57 -3.17
C THR A 41 25.59 -8.12 -3.66
N VAL A 42 25.61 -9.36 -4.14
CA VAL A 42 26.83 -9.99 -4.67
C VAL A 42 27.38 -9.19 -5.86
N ILE A 43 26.51 -8.85 -6.82
CA ILE A 43 26.91 -8.07 -8.01
C ILE A 43 27.32 -6.64 -7.65
N PHE A 44 26.70 -6.04 -6.63
CA PHE A 44 27.08 -4.72 -6.12
C PHE A 44 28.51 -4.72 -5.58
N ILE A 45 28.86 -5.71 -4.74
CA ILE A 45 30.23 -5.86 -4.20
C ILE A 45 31.24 -6.04 -5.34
N TYR A 46 30.96 -6.90 -6.32
CA TYR A 46 31.84 -7.06 -7.48
C TYR A 46 31.95 -5.78 -8.30
N SER A 47 30.87 -5.01 -8.43
CA SER A 47 30.86 -3.73 -9.15
C SER A 47 31.72 -2.68 -8.45
N LEU A 48 31.71 -2.64 -7.12
CA LEU A 48 32.62 -1.79 -6.33
C LEU A 48 34.09 -2.15 -6.57
N ILE A 49 34.43 -3.44 -6.47
CA ILE A 49 35.81 -3.91 -6.70
C ILE A 49 36.26 -3.56 -8.13
N TYR A 50 35.38 -3.73 -9.12
CA TYR A 50 35.67 -3.43 -10.52
C TYR A 50 35.81 -1.93 -10.79
N SER A 51 35.18 -1.09 -9.98
CA SER A 51 35.28 0.36 -10.06
C SER A 51 36.71 0.86 -9.84
N PHE A 52 37.48 0.21 -8.96
CA PHE A 52 38.91 0.51 -8.76
C PHE A 52 39.77 0.27 -10.02
N GLN A 53 39.26 -0.46 -11.02
CA GLN A 53 39.89 -0.63 -12.32
C GLN A 53 39.50 0.48 -13.32
N LYS A 54 39.00 1.62 -12.83
CA LYS A 54 38.49 2.78 -13.60
C LYS A 54 37.29 2.44 -14.50
N LYS A 55 36.55 1.37 -14.19
CA LYS A 55 35.36 0.94 -14.92
C LYS A 55 34.11 1.13 -14.06
N TRP A 56 33.60 2.35 -14.09
CA TRP A 56 32.53 2.83 -13.21
C TRP A 56 31.12 2.44 -13.65
N VAL A 57 30.94 2.00 -14.90
CA VAL A 57 29.62 1.73 -15.47
C VAL A 57 28.78 0.74 -14.63
N PRO A 58 29.31 -0.42 -14.18
CA PRO A 58 28.52 -1.35 -13.36
C PRO A 58 28.04 -0.75 -12.04
N ILE A 59 28.90 0.01 -11.36
CA ILE A 59 28.52 0.61 -10.06
C ILE A 59 27.49 1.73 -10.25
N ILE A 60 27.60 2.53 -11.32
CA ILE A 60 26.62 3.58 -11.64
C ILE A 60 25.23 2.96 -11.85
N ILE A 61 25.13 1.86 -12.61
CA ILE A 61 23.85 1.16 -12.85
C ILE A 61 23.21 0.73 -11.52
N GLN A 62 24.00 0.13 -10.62
CA GLN A 62 23.49 -0.33 -9.33
C GLN A 62 23.09 0.82 -8.42
N LEU A 63 23.84 1.93 -8.40
CA LEU A 63 23.51 3.13 -7.61
C LEU A 63 22.23 3.78 -8.09
N ILE A 64 22.03 3.92 -9.40
CA ILE A 64 20.77 4.41 -9.97
C ILE A 64 19.61 3.48 -9.58
N THR A 65 19.83 2.17 -9.64
CA THR A 65 18.81 1.19 -9.26
C THR A 65 18.44 1.32 -7.78
N LEU A 66 19.43 1.44 -6.88
CA LEU A 66 19.19 1.68 -5.46
C LEU A 66 18.41 2.97 -5.23
N LEU A 67 18.78 4.05 -5.93
CA LEU A 67 18.05 5.32 -5.84
C LEU A 67 16.57 5.13 -6.22
N ILE A 68 16.30 4.46 -7.35
CA ILE A 68 14.92 4.17 -7.78
C ILE A 68 14.18 3.35 -6.73
N VAL A 69 14.75 2.25 -6.26
CA VAL A 69 14.11 1.32 -5.32
C VAL A 69 13.85 1.94 -3.95
N LEU A 70 14.69 2.90 -3.53
CA LEU A 70 14.52 3.58 -2.24
C LEU A 70 13.57 4.78 -2.32
N VAL A 71 13.58 5.51 -3.43
CA VAL A 71 12.84 6.77 -3.56
C VAL A 71 11.47 6.58 -4.19
N VAL A 72 11.35 5.78 -5.26
CA VAL A 72 10.10 5.68 -6.02
C VAL A 72 8.98 4.98 -5.24
N PRO A 73 9.19 3.80 -4.61
CA PRO A 73 8.08 3.08 -3.98
C PRO A 73 7.32 3.88 -2.92
N PRO A 74 7.97 4.60 -1.99
CA PRO A 74 7.24 5.44 -1.04
C PRO A 74 6.37 6.54 -1.69
N LEU A 75 6.77 7.05 -2.86
CA LEU A 75 6.08 8.15 -3.54
C LEU A 75 4.83 7.71 -4.31
N ILE A 76 4.75 6.45 -4.74
CA ILE A 76 3.65 5.95 -5.59
C ILE A 76 2.85 4.82 -4.94
N ARG A 77 3.24 4.35 -3.75
CA ARG A 77 2.63 3.17 -3.10
C ARG A 77 1.14 3.38 -2.85
N THR A 78 0.75 4.56 -2.39
CA THR A 78 -0.65 4.88 -2.08
C THR A 78 -1.49 4.83 -3.35
N GLU A 79 -1.01 5.41 -4.44
CA GLU A 79 -1.70 5.45 -5.74
C GLU A 79 -1.81 4.05 -6.36
N VAL A 80 -0.71 3.29 -6.35
CA VAL A 80 -0.73 1.91 -6.83
C VAL A 80 -1.72 1.08 -6.01
N ASN A 81 -1.70 1.20 -4.68
CA ASN A 81 -2.63 0.48 -3.83
C ASN A 81 -4.10 0.92 -4.04
N PHE A 82 -4.34 2.20 -4.30
CA PHE A 82 -5.67 2.69 -4.60
C PHE A 82 -6.21 2.05 -5.89
N TYR A 83 -5.50 2.23 -7.00
CA TYR A 83 -5.95 1.76 -8.31
C TYR A 83 -5.98 0.24 -8.42
N PHE A 84 -5.00 -0.46 -7.85
CA PHE A 84 -4.91 -1.92 -7.99
C PHE A 84 -6.07 -2.65 -7.29
N TYR A 85 -6.62 -2.08 -6.22
CA TYR A 85 -7.71 -2.67 -5.45
C TYR A 85 -9.03 -1.90 -5.56
N LYS A 86 -9.12 -0.90 -6.44
CA LYS A 86 -10.32 -0.05 -6.53
C LYS A 86 -11.57 -0.86 -6.86
N ASP A 87 -11.48 -1.70 -7.89
CA ASP A 87 -12.62 -2.50 -8.36
C ASP A 87 -13.10 -3.50 -7.29
N ASP A 88 -12.17 -4.16 -6.59
CA ASP A 88 -12.48 -5.02 -5.45
C ASP A 88 -13.21 -4.26 -4.33
N ARG A 89 -12.77 -3.03 -4.04
CA ARG A 89 -13.40 -2.20 -3.01
C ARG A 89 -14.78 -1.72 -3.42
N ASP A 90 -14.98 -1.38 -4.69
CA ASP A 90 -16.29 -1.03 -5.24
C ASP A 90 -17.24 -2.24 -5.17
N GLU A 91 -16.76 -3.45 -5.43
CA GLU A 91 -17.53 -4.68 -5.27
C GLU A 91 -17.92 -4.93 -3.80
N ILE A 92 -16.96 -4.78 -2.87
CA ILE A 92 -17.22 -4.88 -1.43
C ILE A 92 -18.28 -3.87 -0.98
N ILE A 93 -18.22 -2.63 -1.48
CA ILE A 93 -19.24 -1.60 -1.20
C ILE A 93 -20.63 -2.08 -1.65
N SER A 94 -20.74 -2.63 -2.87
CA SER A 94 -22.00 -3.20 -3.37
C SER A 94 -22.51 -4.33 -2.47
N MET A 95 -21.63 -5.28 -2.10
CA MET A 95 -21.99 -6.39 -1.20
C MET A 95 -22.45 -5.90 0.19
N LEU A 96 -21.83 -4.84 0.71
CA LEU A 96 -22.23 -4.22 1.98
C LEU A 96 -23.64 -3.62 1.89
N VAL A 97 -23.95 -2.89 0.82
CA VAL A 97 -25.26 -2.25 0.59
C VAL A 97 -26.36 -3.30 0.40
N ASN A 98 -26.03 -4.41 -0.26
CA ASN A 98 -26.94 -5.54 -0.48
C ASN A 98 -27.12 -6.42 0.77
N GLY A 99 -26.28 -6.25 1.79
CA GLY A 99 -26.32 -7.05 3.02
C GLY A 99 -25.77 -8.47 2.85
N GLU A 100 -24.92 -8.68 1.84
CA GLU A 100 -24.29 -9.98 1.54
C GLU A 100 -23.11 -10.28 2.49
N ILE A 101 -22.50 -9.23 3.05
CA ILE A 101 -21.40 -9.39 4.01
C ILE A 101 -21.94 -9.53 5.43
N LYS A 102 -21.50 -10.59 6.11
CA LYS A 102 -21.89 -10.85 7.50
C LYS A 102 -21.31 -9.80 8.45
N LYS A 103 -22.19 -9.18 9.22
CA LYS A 103 -21.85 -8.28 10.32
C LYS A 103 -21.27 -9.05 11.51
N GLU A 104 -20.23 -8.53 12.13
CA GLU A 104 -19.65 -9.08 13.35
C GLU A 104 -20.58 -8.86 14.56
N ALA A 105 -20.53 -9.77 15.53
CA ALA A 105 -21.28 -9.61 16.78
C ALA A 105 -20.80 -8.37 17.54
N ASN A 106 -21.71 -7.43 17.79
CA ASN A 106 -21.40 -6.19 18.49
C ASN A 106 -21.23 -6.41 20.00
N ARG A 107 -20.07 -6.90 20.42
CA ARG A 107 -19.78 -7.25 21.82
C ARG A 107 -19.63 -6.04 22.76
N TYR A 108 -19.41 -4.84 22.23
CA TYR A 108 -19.04 -3.65 23.02
C TYR A 108 -19.99 -2.45 22.87
N GLY A 109 -21.09 -2.59 22.12
CA GLY A 109 -21.99 -1.48 21.79
C GLY A 109 -21.41 -0.61 20.67
N ALA A 110 -22.25 -0.23 19.68
CA ALA A 110 -21.76 0.47 18.50
C ALA A 110 -21.60 1.96 18.81
N LYS A 111 -20.37 2.46 18.79
CA LYS A 111 -20.04 3.89 18.82
C LYS A 111 -19.97 4.43 17.39
N GLY A 112 -21.09 4.47 16.68
CA GLY A 112 -21.19 5.07 15.34
C GLY A 112 -20.75 4.20 14.16
N PHE A 113 -19.96 3.14 14.38
CA PHE A 113 -19.54 2.21 13.32
C PHE A 113 -19.77 0.74 13.70
N TYR A 114 -19.69 -0.13 12.70
CA TYR A 114 -19.83 -1.57 12.79
C TYR A 114 -18.72 -2.28 12.03
N SER A 115 -18.33 -3.46 12.51
CA SER A 115 -17.39 -4.34 11.82
C SER A 115 -18.13 -5.39 11.00
N TYR A 116 -17.67 -5.63 9.78
CA TYR A 116 -18.15 -6.66 8.87
C TYR A 116 -17.01 -7.61 8.52
N TYR A 117 -17.26 -8.91 8.39
CA TYR A 117 -16.21 -9.87 8.04
C TYR A 117 -15.76 -9.67 6.60
N THR A 118 -14.46 -9.54 6.38
CA THR A 118 -13.89 -9.46 5.03
C THR A 118 -14.08 -10.79 4.31
N PRO A 119 -14.69 -10.83 3.11
CA PRO A 119 -14.72 -12.05 2.31
C PRO A 119 -13.28 -12.48 1.96
N PRO A 120 -12.93 -13.78 2.07
CA PRO A 120 -11.53 -14.22 1.96
C PRO A 120 -10.80 -13.78 0.68
N GLN A 121 -11.52 -13.70 -0.44
CA GLN A 121 -10.97 -13.27 -1.72
C GLN A 121 -10.54 -11.80 -1.76
N TYR A 122 -11.07 -10.95 -0.86
CA TYR A 122 -10.77 -9.51 -0.81
C TYR A 122 -9.85 -9.14 0.36
N ILE A 123 -9.21 -10.12 1.01
CA ILE A 123 -8.33 -9.84 2.15
C ILE A 123 -7.20 -8.87 1.78
N ASP A 124 -6.74 -8.91 0.54
CA ASP A 124 -5.69 -8.02 0.04
C ASP A 124 -6.18 -6.58 -0.21
N ALA A 125 -7.44 -6.40 -0.62
CA ALA A 125 -8.02 -5.07 -0.84
C ALA A 125 -8.32 -4.33 0.48
N VAL A 126 -8.63 -5.09 1.54
CA VAL A 126 -8.99 -4.59 2.87
C VAL A 126 -7.81 -4.58 3.85
N LYS A 127 -6.84 -5.49 3.68
CA LYS A 127 -5.69 -5.75 4.58
C LYS A 127 -6.06 -6.02 6.05
N SER A 128 -7.30 -6.43 6.29
CA SER A 128 -7.85 -6.74 7.62
C SER A 128 -8.94 -7.81 7.50
N GLU A 129 -9.09 -8.66 8.52
CA GLU A 129 -10.18 -9.65 8.63
C GLU A 129 -11.56 -9.00 8.79
N THR A 130 -11.59 -7.71 9.12
CA THR A 130 -12.83 -6.94 9.25
C THR A 130 -12.76 -5.61 8.51
N ILE A 131 -13.91 -5.22 7.97
CA ILE A 131 -14.17 -3.93 7.33
C ILE A 131 -14.93 -3.06 8.31
N ARG A 132 -14.46 -1.82 8.53
CA ARG A 132 -15.14 -0.84 9.38
C ARG A 132 -16.12 -0.01 8.54
N VAL A 133 -17.38 0.01 8.96
CA VAL A 133 -18.47 0.68 8.25
C VAL A 133 -19.28 1.55 9.19
N GLY A 134 -19.42 2.84 8.88
CA GLY A 134 -20.34 3.76 9.54
C GLY A 134 -21.62 3.82 8.71
N MET A 135 -22.61 3.01 9.03
CA MET A 135 -23.83 2.89 8.24
C MET A 135 -25.02 3.49 8.98
N HIS A 136 -25.54 4.61 8.46
CA HIS A 136 -26.75 5.27 8.97
C HIS A 136 -27.98 4.90 8.13
N SER A 137 -27.82 4.76 6.82
CA SER A 137 -28.83 4.26 5.87
C SER A 137 -28.15 3.66 4.63
N LYS A 138 -28.94 3.13 3.67
CA LYS A 138 -28.40 2.65 2.37
C LYS A 138 -27.76 3.77 1.54
N ASP A 139 -28.21 5.00 1.72
CA ASP A 139 -27.73 6.16 0.95
C ASP A 139 -26.72 7.01 1.73
N HIS A 140 -26.57 6.77 3.03
CA HIS A 140 -25.66 7.48 3.93
C HIS A 140 -24.80 6.47 4.70
N PHE A 141 -23.66 6.13 4.13
CA PHE A 141 -22.69 5.22 4.73
C PHE A 141 -21.25 5.58 4.37
N PHE A 142 -20.34 5.12 5.22
CA PHE A 142 -18.91 5.28 5.08
C PHE A 142 -18.22 3.93 5.25
N VAL A 143 -17.18 3.66 4.46
CA VAL A 143 -16.42 2.40 4.51
C VAL A 143 -14.93 2.72 4.55
N TYR A 144 -14.20 2.07 5.46
CA TYR A 144 -12.75 2.20 5.54
C TYR A 144 -12.03 0.95 5.05
N PHE A 145 -11.03 1.18 4.21
CA PHE A 145 -10.13 0.17 3.67
C PHE A 145 -8.70 0.50 4.07
N GLN A 146 -8.03 -0.43 4.73
CA GLN A 146 -6.64 -0.24 5.15
C GLN A 146 -5.71 -0.40 3.93
N SER A 147 -4.77 0.53 3.76
CA SER A 147 -3.83 0.53 2.61
C SER A 147 -2.48 -0.10 2.93
N ALA A 148 -2.12 -0.19 4.21
CA ALA A 148 -0.82 -0.69 4.66
C ALA A 148 -0.96 -1.68 5.82
N GLU A 149 -0.19 -2.77 5.75
CA GLU A 149 -0.08 -3.72 6.87
C GLU A 149 0.46 -3.03 8.12
N PRO A 150 -0.16 -3.25 9.30
CA PRO A 150 0.31 -2.68 10.56
C PRO A 150 1.77 -3.09 10.82
N PRO A 151 2.62 -2.21 11.36
CA PRO A 151 4.02 -2.49 11.57
C PRO A 151 4.09 -3.51 12.71
N PHE A 152 4.92 -4.54 12.57
CA PHE A 152 5.01 -5.66 13.51
C PHE A 152 5.26 -5.26 14.98
N MET A 153 5.79 -4.07 15.25
CA MET A 153 6.10 -3.56 16.60
C MET A 153 5.23 -2.38 17.05
N ASP A 154 4.32 -1.89 16.21
CA ASP A 154 3.46 -0.77 16.58
C ASP A 154 2.14 -1.32 17.15
N MET A 155 2.01 -1.30 18.48
CA MET A 155 0.77 -1.70 19.16
C MET A 155 -0.34 -0.64 19.02
N GLN A 156 -0.07 0.49 18.37
CA GLN A 156 -1.07 1.44 17.88
C GLN A 156 -1.18 1.22 16.36
N GLY A 157 -2.26 0.57 15.93
CA GLY A 157 -2.45 0.13 14.54
C GLY A 157 -2.34 1.26 13.52
N LEU A 158 -1.85 0.95 12.32
CA LEU A 158 -1.78 1.91 11.21
C LEU A 158 -3.17 2.41 10.83
N GLN A 159 -3.38 3.72 10.93
CA GLN A 159 -4.62 4.41 10.55
C GLN A 159 -4.56 4.94 9.10
N GLU A 160 -3.66 4.37 8.28
CA GLU A 160 -3.49 4.72 6.87
C GLU A 160 -4.43 3.88 5.99
N GLY A 161 -5.24 4.56 5.17
CA GLY A 161 -6.19 3.88 4.33
C GLY A 161 -7.04 4.83 3.48
N PHE A 162 -8.12 4.27 2.97
CA PHE A 162 -9.09 4.95 2.14
C PHE A 162 -10.46 4.92 2.79
N ILE A 163 -11.14 6.07 2.78
CA ILE A 163 -12.53 6.18 3.18
C ILE A 163 -13.37 6.40 1.94
N PHE A 164 -14.36 5.54 1.74
CA PHE A 164 -15.46 5.78 0.82
C PHE A 164 -16.61 6.48 1.54
N SER A 165 -17.23 7.48 0.92
CA SER A 165 -18.44 8.15 1.39
C SER A 165 -19.52 8.08 0.33
N SER A 166 -20.68 7.51 0.66
CA SER A 166 -21.82 7.45 -0.28
C SER A 166 -22.38 8.83 -0.62
N THR A 167 -22.16 9.84 0.23
CA THR A 167 -22.67 11.21 0.05
C THR A 167 -21.68 12.15 -0.62
N GLY A 168 -20.44 11.70 -0.84
CA GLY A 168 -19.33 12.51 -1.32
C GLY A 168 -18.90 13.63 -0.38
N LYS A 169 -19.25 13.50 0.91
CA LYS A 169 -18.76 14.34 2.00
C LYS A 169 -17.94 13.51 2.96
N PHE A 170 -16.82 14.04 3.43
CA PHE A 170 -16.01 13.37 4.43
C PHE A 170 -16.81 13.19 5.74
N PRO A 171 -16.75 12.01 6.40
CA PRO A 171 -17.50 11.77 7.63
C PRO A 171 -17.06 12.70 8.76
N THR A 172 -18.01 13.09 9.61
CA THR A 172 -17.68 13.73 10.88
C THR A 172 -17.16 12.70 11.88
N ALA A 173 -16.41 13.17 12.89
CA ALA A 173 -15.92 12.30 13.97
C ALA A 173 -17.02 11.50 14.69
N LYS A 174 -18.27 12.00 14.71
CA LYS A 174 -19.40 11.29 15.30
C LYS A 174 -19.87 10.11 14.44
N GLU A 175 -19.68 10.18 13.14
CA GLU A 175 -20.15 9.17 12.17
C GLU A 175 -19.13 8.05 11.98
N PHE A 176 -17.83 8.35 12.14
CA PHE A 176 -16.78 7.40 11.78
C PHE A 176 -15.59 7.33 12.77
N ASP A 177 -15.70 7.96 13.93
CA ASP A 177 -14.66 7.99 15.00
C ASP A 177 -13.25 8.26 14.47
N TYR A 178 -13.16 9.17 13.50
CA TYR A 178 -11.92 9.56 12.82
C TYR A 178 -11.66 11.05 13.03
N TYR A 179 -10.44 11.38 13.45
CA TYR A 179 -10.03 12.74 13.84
C TYR A 179 -8.80 13.26 13.09
N SER A 180 -8.27 12.49 12.13
CA SER A 180 -7.07 12.89 11.38
C SER A 180 -7.42 13.65 10.10
N ASP A 181 -6.42 14.35 9.57
CA ASP A 181 -6.52 15.02 8.29
C ASP A 181 -6.81 14.01 7.16
N TYR A 182 -7.42 14.52 6.09
CA TYR A 182 -7.76 13.75 4.90
C TYR A 182 -7.34 14.50 3.65
N LYS A 183 -7.07 13.76 2.60
CA LYS A 183 -6.91 14.29 1.24
C LYS A 183 -8.03 13.75 0.36
N LYS A 184 -8.64 14.60 -0.45
CA LYS A 184 -9.70 14.17 -1.37
C LYS A 184 -9.05 13.54 -2.60
N ILE A 185 -9.52 12.35 -2.97
CA ILE A 185 -9.04 11.61 -4.16
C ILE A 185 -9.99 11.90 -5.33
N ASP A 186 -11.27 11.66 -5.08
CA ASP A 186 -12.35 11.97 -6.01
C ASP A 186 -13.62 12.31 -5.20
N ASP A 187 -14.77 12.38 -5.88
CA ASP A 187 -16.03 12.77 -5.24
C ASP A 187 -16.44 11.90 -4.04
N HIS A 188 -16.05 10.63 -3.99
CA HIS A 188 -16.46 9.71 -2.94
C HIS A 188 -15.28 9.14 -2.14
N TRP A 189 -14.06 9.23 -2.65
CA TRP A 189 -12.87 8.64 -2.07
C TRP A 189 -11.96 9.66 -1.38
N TYR A 190 -11.47 9.28 -0.21
CA TYR A 190 -10.55 10.08 0.59
C TYR A 190 -9.40 9.23 1.08
N PHE A 191 -8.18 9.78 1.03
CA PHE A 191 -7.02 9.20 1.67
C PHE A 191 -6.89 9.75 3.09
N VAL A 192 -6.62 8.88 4.05
CA VAL A 192 -6.45 9.25 5.46
C VAL A 192 -5.25 8.55 6.06
N SER A 193 -4.57 9.20 7.01
CA SER A 193 -3.45 8.61 7.74
C SER A 193 -3.25 9.30 9.08
N SER A 194 -2.86 8.53 10.09
CA SER A 194 -2.44 9.07 11.40
C SER A 194 -0.98 9.49 11.45
N ASP A 195 -0.17 9.05 10.50
CA ASP A 195 1.23 9.42 10.41
C ASP A 195 1.34 10.67 9.53
N VAL A 196 1.55 11.83 10.16
CA VAL A 196 1.65 13.13 9.48
C VAL A 196 2.74 13.13 8.42
N ASN A 197 3.90 12.51 8.69
CA ASN A 197 5.02 12.50 7.74
C ASN A 197 4.70 11.65 6.51
N ARG A 198 3.99 10.53 6.69
CA ARG A 198 3.49 9.74 5.56
C ARG A 198 2.39 10.48 4.84
N PHE A 199 1.42 11.02 5.56
CA PHE A 199 0.30 11.76 4.99
C PHE A 199 0.75 12.87 4.04
N GLU A 200 1.73 13.67 4.45
CA GLU A 200 2.31 14.74 3.62
C GLU A 200 2.94 14.21 2.34
N LYS A 201 3.67 13.08 2.42
CA LYS A 201 4.44 12.51 1.30
C LYS A 201 3.67 11.51 0.43
N SER A 202 2.51 11.06 0.89
CA SER A 202 1.62 10.14 0.20
C SER A 202 0.64 10.88 -0.68
N CYS A 203 0.10 10.17 -1.68
CA CYS A 203 -0.93 10.69 -2.57
C CYS A 203 -0.49 11.95 -3.32
N LEU A 204 0.70 11.91 -3.93
CA LEU A 204 1.33 13.05 -4.61
C LEU A 204 0.63 13.38 -5.93
N PHE A 205 0.08 12.37 -6.60
CA PHE A 205 -0.51 12.52 -7.93
C PHE A 205 -2.03 12.33 -7.95
N LEU A 206 -2.58 11.79 -6.86
CA LEU A 206 -3.95 11.32 -6.79
C LEU A 206 -4.85 12.23 -5.95
N CYS A 207 -4.27 13.07 -5.09
CA CYS A 207 -5.02 13.89 -4.17
C CYS A 207 -4.96 15.38 -4.49
N GLU A 208 -6.06 16.07 -4.23
CA GLU A 208 -6.18 17.53 -4.18
C GLU A 208 -6.07 18.07 -2.74
#